data_AF-A0A7V9H435-F1
#
_entry.id   AF-A0A7V9H435-F1
#
_cell.length_a   1.000
_cell.length_b   1.000
_cell.length_c   1.000
_cell.angle_alpha   90.00
_cell.angle_beta   90.00
_cell.angle_gamma   90.00
#
_symmetry.space_group_name_H-M   'P 1'
#
loop_
_entity.id
_entity.type
_entity.pdbx_description
1 polymer ?
#
loop_
_entity_poly.entity_id
_entity_poly.type
_entity_poly.pdbx_seq_one_letter_code
_entity_poly.pdbx_strand_id
1 'polypeptide(L)' 'MGDTPAGDAARRQFGIEGETFTVVLVGKDGGEKFRSAEPIRPRDLFDRIDAMPMRRREIRERDAG' A
#
# COMPACT_ATOMS: atom_id res chain seq x y z
N MET A 1 11.49 18.52 -10.02
CA MET A 1 10.21 18.07 -9.42
C MET A 1 10.35 16.56 -9.27
N GLY A 2 10.76 16.07 -8.10
CA GLY A 2 11.11 14.65 -7.95
C GLY A 2 11.36 14.21 -6.51
N ASP A 3 12.12 14.98 -5.73
CA ASP A 3 12.47 14.57 -4.37
C ASP A 3 11.88 15.55 -3.35
N THR A 4 10.77 15.14 -2.75
CA THR A 4 10.28 15.76 -1.52
C THR A 4 10.88 14.96 -0.36
N PRO A 5 11.29 15.58 0.76
CA PRO A 5 11.87 14.87 1.90
C PRO A 5 11.06 13.66 2.39
N ALA A 6 9.73 13.70 2.21
CA ALA A 6 8.83 12.59 2.50
C ALA A 6 9.02 11.37 1.58
N GLY A 7 9.31 11.58 0.29
CA GLY A 7 9.57 10.52 -0.68
C GLY A 7 10.88 9.77 -0.37
N ASP A 8 11.93 10.51 -0.02
CA ASP A 8 13.21 9.92 0.37
C ASP A 8 13.12 9.13 1.68
N ALA A 9 12.35 9.64 2.63
CA ALA A 9 12.07 8.93 3.87
C ALA A 9 11.33 7.61 3.62
N ALA A 10 10.32 7.61 2.75
CA ALA A 10 9.60 6.41 2.37
C ALA A 10 10.51 5.39 1.66
N ARG A 11 11.34 5.82 0.70
CA ARG A 11 12.30 4.94 0.01
C ARG A 11 13.24 4.26 1.00
N ARG A 12 13.79 5.02 1.96
CA ARG A 12 14.67 4.46 3.01
C ARG A 12 13.94 3.48 3.92
N GLN A 13 12.70 3.81 4.33
CA GLN A 13 11.89 2.96 5.21
C GLN A 13 11.60 1.59 4.59
N PHE A 14 11.35 1.54 3.27
CA PHE A 14 11.02 0.30 2.57
C PHE A 14 12.22 -0.37 1.87
N GLY A 15 13.43 0.19 2.02
CA GLY A 15 14.65 -0.33 1.40
C GLY A 15 14.61 -0.27 -0.13
N ILE A 16 14.02 0.79 -0.68
CA ILE A 16 13.94 1.01 -2.13
C ILE A 16 15.26 1.64 -2.58
N GLU A 17 16.04 0.90 -3.36
CA GLU A 17 17.33 1.34 -3.86
C GLU A 17 17.17 2.16 -5.15
N GLY A 18 17.83 3.32 -5.18
CA GLY A 18 17.91 4.19 -6.35
C GLY A 18 16.55 4.69 -6.85
N GLU A 19 16.47 4.92 -8.16
CA GLU A 19 15.27 5.43 -8.85
C GLU A 19 14.40 4.31 -9.40
N THR A 20 14.26 3.21 -8.66
CA THR A 20 13.46 2.06 -9.08
C THR A 20 11.97 2.29 -8.84
N PHE A 21 11.15 1.95 -9.83
CA PHE A 21 9.71 1.92 -9.65
C PHE A 21 9.34 0.81 -8.67
N THR A 22 8.70 1.18 -7.56
CA THR A 22 8.23 0.23 -6.55
C THR A 22 6.87 0.65 -6.05
N VAL A 23 5.94 -0.29 -6.03
CA VAL A 23 4.65 -0.16 -5.35
C VAL A 23 4.72 -0.90 -4.03
N VAL A 24 4.41 -0.21 -2.94
CA VAL A 24 4.30 -0.80 -1.60
C VAL A 24 2.91 -0.53 -1.05
N LEU A 25 2.18 -1.58 -0.69
CA LEU A 25 0.91 -1.47 0.03
C LEU A 25 1.19 -1.55 1.53
N VAL A 26 0.92 -0.46 2.25
CA VAL A 26 1.14 -0.37 3.70
C VAL A 26 -0.21 -0.47 4.41
N GLY A 27 -0.29 -1.35 5.41
CA GLY A 27 -1.47 -1.49 6.25
C GLY A 27 -1.59 -0.35 7.27
N LYS A 28 -2.75 -0.24 7.92
CA LYS A 28 -2.97 0.72 9.02
C LYS A 28 -2.07 0.43 10.24
N ASP A 29 -1.49 -0.76 10.33
CA ASP A 29 -0.51 -1.17 11.33
C ASP A 29 0.93 -0.73 10.98
N GLY A 30 1.12 -0.05 9.83
CA GLY A 30 2.44 0.36 9.34
C GLY A 30 3.22 -0.78 8.69
N GLY A 31 2.67 -2.00 8.63
CA GLY A 31 3.31 -3.15 8.04
C GLY A 31 3.16 -3.18 6.52
N GLU A 32 4.21 -3.61 5.83
CA GLU A 32 4.15 -3.94 4.40
C GLU A 32 3.25 -5.16 4.16
N LYS A 33 2.24 -5.00 3.30
CA LYS A 33 1.27 -6.06 2.95
C LYS A 33 1.50 -6.62 1.55
N PHE A 34 2.14 -5.84 0.68
CA PHE A 34 2.43 -6.22 -0.68
C PHE A 34 3.50 -5.29 -1.28
N ARG A 35 4.32 -5.84 -2.18
CA ARG A 35 5.35 -5.14 -2.95
C ARG A 35 5.32 -5.60 -4.40
N SER A 36 5.46 -4.65 -5.33
CA SER A 36 5.62 -4.93 -6.77
C SER A 36 6.66 -4.00 -7.38
N ALA A 37 7.53 -4.56 -8.23
CA ALA A 37 8.45 -3.78 -9.08
C ALA A 37 7.80 -3.38 -10.41
N GLU A 38 6.60 -3.87 -10.69
CA GLU A 38 5.83 -3.57 -11.91
C GLU A 38 4.54 -2.82 -11.57
N PRO A 39 4.03 -1.98 -12.50
CA PRO A 39 2.73 -1.33 -12.34
C PRO A 39 1.63 -2.36 -12.10
N ILE A 40 0.87 -2.16 -11.02
CA ILE A 40 -0.27 -3.02 -10.70
C ILE A 40 -1.55 -2.43 -11.26
N ARG A 41 -2.47 -3.29 -11.71
CA ARG A 41 -3.79 -2.84 -12.13
C ARG A 41 -4.59 -2.45 -10.89
N PRO A 42 -5.39 -1.36 -10.94
CA PRO A 42 -6.18 -0.94 -9.79
C PRO A 42 -7.08 -2.04 -9.22
N ARG A 43 -7.66 -2.89 -10.07
CA ARG A 43 -8.50 -4.03 -9.64
C ARG A 43 -7.75 -5.01 -8.74
N ASP A 44 -6.53 -5.40 -9.14
CA ASP A 44 -5.71 -6.33 -8.35
C ASP A 44 -5.35 -5.74 -6.98
N LEU A 45 -5.19 -4.41 -6.90
CA LEU A 45 -4.98 -3.71 -5.64
C LEU A 45 -6.23 -3.74 -4.75
N PHE A 46 -7.40 -3.44 -5.30
CA PHE A 46 -8.66 -3.45 -4.54
C PHE A 46 -9.02 -4.86 -4.05
N ASP A 47 -8.89 -5.87 -4.91
CA ASP A 47 -9.14 -7.27 -4.53
C ASP A 47 -8.23 -7.71 -3.37
N ARG A 48 -6.96 -7.25 -3.40
CA ARG A 48 -6.00 -7.49 -2.30
C ARG A 48 -6.44 -6.82 -1.00
N ILE A 49 -6.91 -5.57 -1.06
CA ILE A 49 -7.36 -4.81 0.11
C ILE A 49 -8.64 -5.43 0.67
N ASP A 50 -9.59 -5.84 -0.17
CA ASP A 50 -10.86 -6.44 0.24
C ASP A 50 -10.69 -7.86 0.82
N ALA A 51 -9.62 -8.56 0.43
CA ALA A 51 -9.21 -9.79 1.10
C ALA A 51 -8.71 -9.56 2.55
N MET A 52 -8.37 -8.34 2.95
CA MET A 52 -7.85 -8.06 4.28
C MET A 52 -8.96 -8.10 5.36
N PRO A 53 -8.73 -8.73 6.53
CA PRO A 53 -9.73 -8.85 7.59
C PRO A 53 -10.30 -7.53 8.10
N MET A 54 -9.47 -6.47 8.16
CA MET A 54 -9.92 -5.14 8.59
C MET A 54 -10.91 -4.53 7.60
N ARG A 55 -10.69 -4.68 6.29
CA ARG A 55 -11.59 -4.15 5.26
C ARG A 55 -12.97 -4.79 5.32
N ARG A 56 -13.01 -6.11 5.53
CA ARG A 56 -14.25 -6.87 5.77
C ARG A 56 -14.97 -6.44 7.05
N ARG A 57 -14.24 -5.97 8.06
CA ARG A 57 -14.84 -5.42 9.30
C ARG A 57 -15.46 -4.04 9.04
N GLU A 58 -14.78 -3.15 8.32
CA GLU A 58 -15.31 -1.82 7.97
C GLU A 58 -16.61 -1.89 7.16
N ILE A 59 -16.70 -2.82 6.21
CA ILE A 59 -17.92 -3.02 5.40
C ILE A 59 -19.06 -3.46 6.32
N ARG A 60 -18.84 -4.44 7.20
CA ARG A 60 -19.85 -4.89 8.18
C ARG A 60 -20.27 -3.80 9.16
N GLU A 61 -19.34 -2.94 9.60
CA GLU A 61 -19.65 -1.81 10.49
C GLU A 61 -20.44 -0.70 9.78
N ARG A 62 -20.29 -0.54 8.45
CA ARG A 62 -21.07 0.40 7.65
C ARG A 62 -22.49 -0.07 7.34
N ASP A 63 -22.69 -1.38 7.20
CA ASP A 63 -24.00 -1.97 6.90
C ASP A 63 -24.90 -2.14 8.15
N ALA A 64 -24.31 -2.07 9.34
CA ALA A 64 -25.02 -2.21 10.63
C ALA A 64 -25.41 -0.86 11.27
N GLY A 65 -25.29 0.25 10.54
CA GLY A 65 -25.59 1.62 10.99
C GLY A 65 -26.79 2.23 10.31
#